data_AF-A0AAD8HW31-F1
#
_entry.id   AF-A0AAD8HW31-F1
#
_cell.length_a   1.000
_cell.length_b   1.000
_cell.length_c   1.000
_cell.angle_alpha   90.00
_cell.angle_beta   90.00
_cell.angle_gamma   90.00
#
_symmetry.space_group_name_H-M   'P 1'
#
loop_
_entity.id
_entity.type
_entity.pdbx_description
1 polymer ?
#
loop_
_entity_poly.entity_id
_entity_poly.type
_entity_poly.pdbx_seq_one_letter_code
_entity_poly.pdbx_strand_id
1 'polypeptide(L)'
;MCERELILVGATIVEDKLQQGVAQCIDRLAQAGLKIWVLTGDTMETAINIGFSCSLLREEMQQICISIKDMLENESEKNIISDILKQIMNGSQMIKQEEDPHAAYAFDNRWESFNICFR
;
A
#
# COMPACT_ATOMS: atom_id res chain seq x y z
N MET A 1 -2.74 -34.49 -5.06
CA MET A 1 -2.51 -33.08 -5.46
C MET A 1 -2.44 -33.04 -6.97
N CYS A 2 -3.26 -32.21 -7.62
CA CYS A 2 -3.43 -32.20 -9.08
C CYS A 2 -2.72 -31.02 -9.80
N GLU A 3 -2.02 -30.15 -9.06
CA GLU A 3 -1.27 -29.01 -9.61
C GLU A 3 0.23 -29.25 -9.42
N ARG A 4 0.81 -30.14 -10.23
CA ARG A 4 2.26 -30.37 -10.28
C ARG A 4 2.67 -30.42 -11.75
N GLU A 5 3.90 -30.00 -12.04
CA GLU A 5 4.49 -30.08 -13.39
C GLU A 5 3.73 -29.29 -14.47
N LEU A 6 3.23 -28.09 -14.13
CA LEU A 6 2.62 -27.18 -15.10
C LEU A 6 3.68 -26.44 -15.93
N ILE A 7 3.36 -26.15 -17.19
CA ILE A 7 4.18 -25.34 -18.10
C ILE A 7 3.50 -23.98 -18.27
N LEU A 8 4.24 -22.89 -18.04
CA LEU A 8 3.73 -21.53 -18.28
C LEU A 8 3.62 -21.28 -19.80
N VAL A 9 2.39 -21.10 -20.29
CA VAL A 9 2.12 -20.85 -21.71
C VAL A 9 1.96 -19.35 -22.02
N GLY A 10 1.60 -18.55 -21.02
CA GLY A 10 1.44 -17.10 -21.15
C GLY A 10 0.80 -16.47 -19.92
N ALA A 11 0.67 -15.15 -19.93
CA ALA A 11 0.00 -14.36 -18.90
C ALA A 11 -0.91 -13.31 -19.55
N THR A 12 -2.00 -12.96 -18.88
CA THR A 12 -2.93 -11.89 -19.30
C THR A 12 -2.92 -10.79 -18.26
N ILE A 13 -3.00 -9.54 -18.70
CA ILE A 13 -3.11 -8.37 -17.82
C ILE A 13 -4.47 -7.74 -18.06
N VAL A 14 -5.20 -7.47 -16.98
CA VAL A 14 -6.46 -6.73 -16.99
C VAL A 14 -6.23 -5.45 -16.21
N GLU A 15 -6.58 -4.32 -16.82
CA GLU A 15 -6.46 -3.00 -16.19
C GLU A 15 -7.80 -2.57 -15.60
N ASP A 16 -7.80 -2.23 -14.31
CA ASP A 16 -8.97 -1.64 -13.66
C ASP A 16 -9.11 -0.18 -14.07
N LYS A 17 -10.13 0.09 -14.90
CA LYS A 17 -10.37 1.43 -15.41
C LYS A 17 -10.90 2.36 -14.32
N LEU A 18 -10.16 3.42 -14.08
CA LEU A 18 -10.62 4.55 -13.28
C LEU A 18 -11.70 5.35 -14.02
N GLN A 19 -12.54 6.05 -13.25
CA GLN A 19 -13.45 7.03 -13.82
C GLN A 19 -12.67 8.17 -14.48
N GLN A 20 -13.27 8.77 -15.52
CA GLN A 20 -12.64 9.85 -16.26
C GLN A 20 -12.30 11.03 -15.33
N GLY A 21 -11.04 11.47 -15.37
CA GLY A 21 -10.57 12.65 -14.64
C GLY A 21 -10.15 12.39 -13.18
N VAL A 22 -10.29 11.16 -12.66
CA VAL A 22 -9.89 10.82 -11.28
C VAL A 22 -8.42 11.13 -11.03
N ALA A 23 -7.52 10.64 -11.89
CA ALA A 23 -6.08 10.87 -11.74
C ALA A 23 -5.72 12.36 -11.76
N GLN A 24 -6.30 13.13 -12.70
CA GLN A 24 -6.05 14.57 -12.80
C GLN A 24 -6.59 15.34 -11.58
N CYS A 25 -7.74 14.92 -11.04
CA CYS A 25 -8.32 15.53 -9.84
C CYS A 25 -7.42 15.28 -8.62
N ILE A 26 -7.02 14.03 -8.40
CA ILE A 26 -6.15 13.63 -7.28
C ILE A 26 -4.80 14.35 -7.35
N ASP A 27 -4.18 14.42 -8.52
CA ASP A 27 -2.91 15.12 -8.71
C ASP A 27 -3.03 16.62 -8.39
N ARG A 28 -4.12 17.28 -8.81
CA ARG A 28 -4.37 18.70 -8.48
C ARG A 28 -4.63 18.92 -6.98
N LEU A 29 -5.37 18.03 -6.34
CA LEU A 29 -5.63 18.11 -4.90
C LEU A 29 -4.32 17.90 -4.12
N ALA A 30 -3.49 16.95 -4.53
CA ALA A 30 -2.17 16.73 -3.94
C ALA A 30 -1.23 17.94 -4.13
N GLN A 31 -1.18 18.52 -5.33
CA GLN A 31 -0.41 19.76 -5.60
C GLN A 31 -0.92 20.97 -4.80
N ALA A 32 -2.20 21.00 -4.44
CA ALA A 32 -2.76 22.01 -3.55
C ALA A 32 -2.39 21.78 -2.06
N GLY A 33 -1.60 20.77 -1.75
CA GLY A 33 -1.17 20.41 -0.39
C GLY A 33 -2.23 19.64 0.40
N LEU A 34 -3.26 19.10 -0.26
CA LEU A 34 -4.28 18.29 0.41
C LEU A 34 -3.79 16.86 0.61
N LYS A 35 -3.89 16.37 1.84
CA LYS A 35 -3.60 14.98 2.17
C LYS A 35 -4.79 14.12 1.81
N ILE A 36 -4.61 13.22 0.84
CA ILE A 36 -5.68 12.37 0.29
C ILE A 36 -5.51 10.97 0.84
N TRP A 37 -6.52 10.47 1.55
CA TRP A 37 -6.51 9.12 2.12
C TRP A 37 -7.49 8.25 1.36
N VAL A 38 -7.05 7.07 0.96
CA VAL A 38 -7.91 6.03 0.39
C VAL A 38 -8.20 5.01 1.49
N LEU A 39 -9.44 4.54 1.58
CA LEU A 39 -9.86 3.46 2.46
C LEU A 39 -10.60 2.48 1.57
N THR A 40 -10.06 1.27 1.40
CA THR A 40 -10.63 0.26 0.53
C THR A 40 -10.77 -1.08 1.26
N GLY A 41 -11.73 -1.89 0.81
CA GLY A 41 -11.91 -3.27 1.25
C GLY A 41 -11.33 -4.29 0.27
N ASP A 42 -10.61 -3.84 -0.76
CA ASP A 42 -9.98 -4.67 -1.78
C ASP A 42 -8.67 -5.29 -1.27
N THR A 43 -8.00 -6.11 -2.09
CA THR A 43 -6.67 -6.61 -1.74
C THR A 43 -5.62 -5.51 -1.76
N MET A 44 -4.55 -5.74 -0.99
CA MET A 44 -3.41 -4.83 -0.94
C MET A 44 -2.80 -4.65 -2.33
N GLU A 45 -2.69 -5.72 -3.12
CA GLU A 45 -2.16 -5.60 -4.49
C GLU A 45 -3.07 -4.70 -5.35
N THR A 46 -4.39 -4.85 -5.25
CA THR A 46 -5.35 -4.00 -5.98
C THR A 46 -5.29 -2.55 -5.50
N ALA A 47 -5.22 -2.32 -4.20
CA ALA A 47 -5.15 -0.98 -3.62
C ALA A 47 -3.90 -0.22 -4.10
N ILE A 48 -2.75 -0.91 -4.14
CA ILE A 48 -1.49 -0.36 -4.65
C ILE A 48 -1.60 -0.05 -6.15
N ASN A 49 -2.13 -0.99 -6.94
CA ASN A 49 -2.32 -0.79 -8.38
C ASN A 49 -3.23 0.40 -8.70
N ILE A 50 -4.33 0.55 -7.96
CA ILE A 50 -5.23 1.70 -8.06
C ILE A 50 -4.53 2.98 -7.63
N GLY A 51 -3.74 2.93 -6.56
CA GLY A 51 -2.93 4.05 -6.08
C GLY A 51 -1.97 4.58 -7.15
N PHE A 52 -1.28 3.70 -7.86
CA PHE A 52 -0.43 4.08 -9.00
C PHE A 52 -1.26 4.61 -10.17
N SER A 53 -2.35 3.92 -10.52
CA SER A 53 -3.22 4.29 -11.64
C SER A 53 -3.85 5.68 -11.47
N CYS A 54 -4.13 6.09 -10.24
CA CYS A 54 -4.75 7.38 -9.93
C CYS A 54 -3.72 8.48 -9.59
N SER A 55 -2.43 8.21 -9.78
CA SER A 55 -1.32 9.13 -9.46
C SER A 55 -1.22 9.53 -8.00
N LEU A 56 -1.87 8.76 -7.11
CA LEU A 56 -1.73 8.92 -5.66
C LEU A 56 -0.38 8.35 -5.17
N LEU A 57 0.04 7.23 -5.76
CA LEU A 57 1.35 6.61 -5.54
C LEU A 57 2.26 6.89 -6.72
N ARG A 58 3.56 7.10 -6.46
CA ARG A 58 4.61 7.27 -7.47
C ARG A 58 5.73 6.28 -7.19
N GLU A 59 6.45 5.83 -8.20
CA GLU A 59 7.51 4.81 -8.05
C GLU A 59 8.61 5.25 -7.08
N GLU A 60 8.81 6.55 -6.94
CA GLU A 60 9.84 7.15 -6.10
C GLU A 60 9.43 7.26 -4.62
N MET A 61 8.20 6.88 -4.28
CA MET A 61 7.66 6.94 -2.93
C MET A 61 8.08 5.72 -2.10
N GLN A 62 8.60 5.96 -0.90
CA GLN A 62 8.80 4.92 0.10
C GLN A 62 7.47 4.38 0.65
N GLN A 63 7.34 3.06 0.66
CA GLN A 63 6.13 2.39 1.16
C GLN A 63 6.39 1.86 2.59
N ILE A 64 5.53 2.23 3.53
CA ILE A 64 5.52 1.66 4.88
C ILE A 64 4.36 0.67 4.94
N CYS A 65 4.69 -0.62 4.95
CA CYS A 65 3.72 -1.69 5.15
C CYS A 65 3.74 -2.15 6.60
N ILE A 66 2.56 -2.25 7.20
CA ILE A 66 2.33 -2.81 8.52
C ILE A 66 1.42 -4.02 8.33
N SER A 67 1.89 -5.23 8.54
CA SER A 67 1.13 -6.45 8.25
C SER A 67 1.38 -7.54 9.29
N ILE A 68 0.34 -8.35 9.49
CA ILE A 68 0.36 -9.55 10.35
C ILE A 68 0.54 -10.82 9.49
N LYS A 69 0.60 -10.70 8.16
CA LYS A 69 0.45 -11.82 7.21
C LYS A 69 1.58 -12.85 7.24
N ASP A 70 2.75 -12.50 7.76
CA ASP A 70 3.89 -13.40 7.92
C ASP A 70 3.89 -14.16 9.27
N MET A 71 2.86 -13.96 10.10
CA MET A 71 2.79 -14.59 11.42
C MET A 71 2.26 -16.01 11.29
N LEU A 72 3.11 -16.99 11.63
CA LEU A 72 2.70 -18.40 11.73
C LEU A 72 1.60 -18.53 12.79
N GLU A 73 0.61 -19.40 12.55
CA GLU A 73 -0.57 -19.63 13.41
C GLU A 73 -0.27 -20.03 14.88
N ASN A 74 1.02 -20.14 15.26
CA ASN A 74 1.49 -20.51 16.60
C ASN A 74 2.41 -19.44 17.25
N GLU A 75 2.49 -18.24 16.69
CA GLU A 75 3.21 -17.10 17.28
C GLU A 75 2.48 -16.60 18.54
N SER A 76 3.23 -16.30 19.60
CA SER A 76 2.63 -15.73 20.81
C SER A 76 2.15 -14.29 20.54
N GLU A 77 1.01 -13.88 21.11
CA GLU A 77 0.48 -12.51 20.96
C GLU A 77 1.53 -11.42 21.24
N LYS A 78 2.44 -11.69 22.18
CA LYS A 78 3.55 -10.78 22.52
C LYS A 78 4.52 -10.55 21.36
N ASN A 79 4.81 -11.59 20.58
CA ASN A 79 5.71 -11.47 19.43
C ASN A 79 5.06 -10.66 18.32
N ILE A 80 3.78 -10.94 18.03
CA ILE A 80 2.97 -10.20 17.05
C ILE A 80 2.94 -8.71 17.40
N ILE A 81 2.64 -8.37 18.65
CA ILE A 81 2.66 -6.98 19.12
C ILE A 81 4.07 -6.38 18.95
N SER A 82 5.13 -7.12 19.30
CA SER A 82 6.51 -6.61 19.17
C SER A 82 6.87 -6.31 17.71
N ASP A 83 6.39 -7.11 16.76
CA ASP A 83 6.70 -6.95 15.35
C ASP A 83 5.90 -5.81 14.71
N ILE A 84 4.61 -5.70 15.04
CA ILE A 84 3.81 -4.53 14.67
C ILE A 84 4.46 -3.24 15.22
N LEU A 85 4.93 -3.26 16.48
CA LEU A 85 5.63 -2.11 17.06
C LEU A 85 6.92 -1.78 16.31
N LYS A 86 7.72 -2.78 15.91
CA LYS A 86 8.92 -2.55 15.08
C LYS A 86 8.55 -1.93 13.73
N GLN A 87 7.53 -2.45 13.06
CA GLN A 87 7.06 -1.92 11.77
C GLN A 87 6.60 -0.46 11.90
N ILE A 88 5.81 -0.14 12.94
CA ILE A 88 5.38 1.24 13.24
C ILE A 88 6.56 2.15 13.58
N MET A 89 7.53 1.68 14.38
CA MET A 89 8.70 2.46 14.77
C MET A 89 9.59 2.77 13.56
N ASN A 90 9.84 1.77 12.71
CA ASN A 90 10.58 1.95 11.47
C ASN A 90 9.86 2.95 10.55
N GLY A 91 8.54 2.78 10.40
CA GLY A 91 7.73 3.71 9.65
C GLY A 91 7.82 5.14 10.19
N SER A 92 7.69 5.31 11.51
CA SER A 92 7.79 6.62 12.18
C SER A 92 9.16 7.29 12.01
N GLN A 93 10.24 6.51 11.89
CA GLN A 93 11.58 7.03 11.61
C GLN A 93 11.68 7.56 10.17
N MET A 94 11.14 6.81 9.21
CA MET A 94 11.12 7.23 7.80
C MET A 94 10.36 8.55 7.63
N ILE A 95 9.20 8.69 8.29
CA ILE A 95 8.40 9.94 8.25
C ILE A 95 9.17 11.14 8.79
N LYS A 96 9.97 10.95 9.86
CA LYS A 96 10.73 12.04 10.47
C LYS A 96 11.91 12.50 9.62
N GLN A 97 12.38 11.64 8.72
CA GLN A 97 13.47 11.93 7.80
C GLN A 97 12.94 12.53 6.48
N GLU A 98 11.63 12.58 6.31
CA GLU A 98 11.01 13.07 5.08
C GLU A 98 10.98 14.61 5.05
N GLU A 99 11.65 15.18 4.04
CA GLU A 99 11.80 16.63 3.86
C GLU A 99 10.83 17.21 2.81
N ASP A 100 10.13 16.40 2.00
CA ASP A 100 9.21 16.86 0.95
C ASP A 100 7.83 17.25 1.52
N PRO A 101 7.42 18.54 1.42
CA PRO A 101 6.11 18.99 1.86
C PRO A 101 4.93 18.46 1.00
N HIS A 102 5.20 17.82 -0.15
CA HIS A 102 4.18 17.26 -1.05
C HIS A 102 4.01 15.74 -0.94
N ALA A 103 4.57 15.10 0.10
CA ALA A 103 4.37 13.67 0.33
C ALA A 103 2.87 13.31 0.39
N ALA A 104 2.44 12.37 -0.45
CA ALA A 104 1.08 11.83 -0.46
C ALA A 104 0.97 10.67 0.54
N TYR A 105 -0.18 10.51 1.19
CA TYR A 105 -0.40 9.52 2.25
C TYR A 105 -1.55 8.58 1.86
N ALA A 106 -1.27 7.41 1.28
CA ALA A 106 -2.31 6.41 1.00
C ALA A 106 -2.49 5.47 2.20
N PHE A 107 -3.73 5.09 2.51
CA PHE A 107 -4.05 4.09 3.53
C PHE A 107 -4.70 2.86 2.88
N ASP A 108 -4.53 1.69 3.48
CA ASP A 108 -5.30 0.49 3.13
C ASP A 108 -5.73 -0.17 4.44
N ASN A 109 -6.98 -0.64 4.50
CA ASN A 109 -7.64 -1.07 5.71
C ASN A 109 -8.43 -2.36 5.45
N ARG A 110 -7.71 -3.46 5.27
CA ARG A 110 -8.26 -4.77 5.62
C ARG A 110 -7.69 -5.20 6.96
N TRP A 111 -8.50 -5.93 7.72
CA TRP A 111 -8.26 -6.41 9.09
C TRP A 111 -6.97 -7.24 9.32
N GLU A 112 -6.07 -7.31 8.33
CA GLU A 112 -4.83 -8.09 8.31
C GLU A 112 -3.57 -7.26 7.91
N SER A 113 -3.71 -6.06 7.31
CA SER A 113 -2.58 -5.22 6.86
C SER A 113 -2.95 -3.75 6.67
N PHE A 114 -2.07 -2.83 7.07
CA PHE A 114 -2.09 -1.39 6.86
C PHE A 114 -0.93 -0.98 5.95
N ASN A 115 -1.17 -0.15 4.94
CA ASN A 115 -0.08 0.51 4.20
C ASN A 115 -0.15 2.01 4.42
N ILE A 116 1.00 2.64 4.58
CA ILE A 116 1.16 4.08 4.58
C ILE A 116 2.28 4.40 3.60
N CYS A 117 1.95 5.00 2.47
CA CYS A 117 2.97 5.44 1.51
C CYS A 117 3.42 6.86 1.84
N PHE A 118 4.70 7.14 1.68
CA PHE A 118 5.32 8.48 1.78
C PHE A 118 6.29 8.66 0.63
N ARG A 119 6.73 9.88 0.34
CA ARG A 119 8.00 10.01 -0.37
C ARG A 119 9.12 9.58 0.58
#